data_AF-A0A8H4WHX7-F1
#
_entry.id   AF-A0A8H4WHX7-F1
#
_cell.length_a   1.000
_cell.length_b   1.000
_cell.length_c   1.000
_cell.angle_alpha   90.00
_cell.angle_beta   90.00
_cell.angle_gamma   90.00
#
_symmetry.space_group_name_H-M   'P 1'
#
loop_
_entity.id
_entity.type
_entity.pdbx_description
1 polymer ?
#
loop_
_entity_poly.entity_id
_entity_poly.type
_entity_poly.pdbx_seq_one_letter_code
_entity_poly.pdbx_strand_id
1 'polypeptide(L)'
;MIQPDPSPIKLDNSGTGPLRVPGFNDVPLFYEHSKHNRFAHGIADWRQIPQLFLRELSMLQFMSYVTEQPIWENKPEDPQTLGEWHQHAVSVFDLDEPSWQWCVKELRDKAADFKRTGYVAVFDADS
;
A
#
# COMPACT_ATOMS: atom_id res chain seq x y z
N MET A 1 13.51 29.84 30.95
CA MET A 1 12.74 30.54 29.90
C MET A 1 12.63 29.60 28.73
N ILE A 2 11.42 29.12 28.42
CA ILE A 2 11.18 28.29 27.23
C ILE A 2 11.17 29.26 26.06
N GLN A 3 12.16 29.14 25.16
CA GLN A 3 12.16 29.87 23.90
C GLN A 3 10.91 29.43 23.13
N PRO A 4 10.09 30.36 22.59
CA PRO A 4 8.99 29.98 21.73
C PRO A 4 9.55 29.22 20.53
N ASP A 5 8.86 28.15 20.13
CA ASP A 5 9.20 27.39 18.94
C ASP A 5 9.25 28.38 17.76
N PRO A 6 10.36 28.46 16.99
CA PRO A 6 10.44 29.38 15.86
C PRO A 6 9.26 29.14 14.93
N SER A 7 8.68 30.24 14.42
CA SER A 7 7.57 30.20 13.48
C SER A 7 7.87 29.19 12.35
N PRO A 8 6.95 28.28 12.03
CA PRO A 8 7.23 27.21 11.08
C PRO A 8 7.63 27.79 9.72
N ILE A 9 8.80 27.38 9.22
CA ILE A 9 9.26 27.69 7.87
C ILE A 9 8.26 27.07 6.89
N LYS A 10 7.68 27.92 6.03
CA LYS A 10 6.78 27.49 4.95
C LYS A 10 7.58 26.83 3.83
N LEU A 11 7.41 25.52 3.66
CA LEU A 11 7.97 24.78 2.52
C LEU A 11 7.16 25.08 1.26
N ASP A 12 7.83 25.09 0.11
CA ASP A 12 7.22 25.36 -1.19
C ASP A 12 7.93 24.54 -2.28
N ASN A 13 7.19 23.61 -2.88
CA ASN A 13 7.61 22.78 -4.00
C ASN A 13 6.63 22.90 -5.18
N SER A 14 5.96 24.05 -5.31
CA SER A 14 4.99 24.31 -6.38
C SER A 14 5.64 24.53 -7.76
N GLY A 15 6.95 24.78 -7.81
CA GLY A 15 7.66 25.12 -9.02
C GLY A 15 7.46 26.57 -9.50
N THR A 16 6.71 27.40 -8.77
CA THR A 16 6.47 28.81 -9.13
C THR A 16 7.56 29.77 -8.64
N GLY A 17 8.62 29.25 -8.01
CA GLY A 17 9.74 30.02 -7.49
C GLY A 17 10.89 29.12 -7.04
N PRO A 18 11.94 29.69 -6.42
CA PRO A 18 13.05 28.92 -5.88
C PRO A 18 12.56 27.87 -4.87
N LEU A 19 13.02 26.63 -5.04
CA LEU A 19 12.62 25.48 -4.24
C LEU A 19 12.85 25.71 -2.73
N ARG A 20 11.80 25.71 -1.91
CA ARG A 20 11.94 25.85 -0.45
C ARG A 20 11.69 24.51 0.23
N VAL A 21 12.73 23.71 0.36
CA VAL A 21 12.75 22.40 1.03
C VAL A 21 14.02 22.27 1.88
N PRO A 22 14.07 21.38 2.89
CA PRO A 22 15.26 21.18 3.71
C PRO A 22 16.55 21.03 2.88
N GLY A 23 17.56 21.84 3.19
CA GLY A 23 18.83 21.89 2.46
C GLY A 23 18.91 22.92 1.32
N PHE A 24 17.81 23.62 1.01
CA PHE A 24 17.73 24.62 -0.06
C PHE A 24 17.13 25.94 0.43
N ASN A 25 17.55 27.07 -0.14
CA ASN A 25 16.96 28.41 0.07
C ASN A 25 16.67 28.75 1.55
N ASP A 26 17.73 28.67 2.37
CA ASP A 26 17.76 28.98 3.81
C ASP A 26 16.88 28.08 4.70
N VAL A 27 16.44 26.92 4.19
CA VAL A 27 15.79 25.89 5.01
C VAL A 27 16.87 24.95 5.58
N PRO A 28 17.00 24.81 6.91
CA PRO A 28 17.98 23.91 7.51
C PRO A 28 17.83 22.48 7.00
N LEU A 29 18.95 21.77 6.83
CA LEU A 29 18.97 20.40 6.30
C LEU A 29 18.10 19.44 7.12
N PHE A 30 18.08 19.62 8.44
CA PHE A 30 17.31 18.78 9.37
C PHE A 30 16.00 19.44 9.81
N TYR A 31 15.49 20.40 9.03
CA TYR A 31 14.19 21.00 9.33
C TYR A 31 13.07 20.01 9.02
N GLU A 32 12.25 19.71 10.02
CA GLU A 32 11.03 18.91 9.88
C GLU A 32 9.81 19.74 10.32
N HIS A 33 8.66 19.48 9.71
CA HIS A 33 7.40 19.96 10.26
C HIS A 33 7.07 19.25 11.58
N SER A 34 6.14 19.82 12.35
CA SER A 34 5.64 19.17 13.57
C SER A 34 5.11 17.77 13.25
N LYS A 35 5.02 16.89 14.26
CA LYS A 35 4.62 15.49 14.10
C LYS A 35 3.32 15.30 13.31
N HIS A 36 2.39 16.26 13.40
CA HIS A 36 1.10 16.23 12.70
C HIS A 36 1.17 16.66 11.22
N ASN A 37 2.25 17.31 10.79
CA ASN A 37 2.39 17.96 9.49
C ASN A 37 3.60 17.48 8.67
N ARG A 38 4.46 16.60 9.22
CA ARG A 38 5.58 16.00 8.47
C ARG A 38 5.20 14.65 7.86
N PHE A 39 5.99 14.22 6.88
CA PHE A 39 5.87 12.89 6.28
C PHE A 39 6.24 11.78 7.27
N ALA A 40 5.72 10.57 7.04
CA ALA A 40 6.10 9.38 7.79
C ALA A 40 7.61 9.12 7.66
N HIS A 41 8.27 8.80 8.77
CA HIS A 41 9.72 8.66 8.83
C HIS A 41 10.13 7.18 8.92
N GLY A 42 10.77 6.65 7.87
CA GLY A 42 11.12 5.22 7.77
C GLY A 42 12.14 4.68 8.78
N ILE A 43 12.81 5.52 9.59
CA ILE A 43 13.89 5.09 10.51
C ILE A 43 13.63 5.38 12.01
N ALA A 44 13.34 6.60 12.46
CA ALA A 44 13.39 6.94 13.89
C ALA A 44 12.06 7.43 14.54
N ASP A 45 10.98 7.64 13.78
CA ASP A 45 9.76 8.28 14.30
C ASP A 45 8.46 7.65 13.75
N TRP A 46 7.33 8.36 13.77
CA TRP A 46 6.03 7.89 13.25
C TRP A 46 6.19 7.31 11.83
N ARG A 47 5.92 6.01 11.74
CA ARG A 47 5.81 5.26 10.49
C ARG A 47 4.34 4.94 10.29
N GLN A 48 3.85 5.07 9.06
CA GLN A 48 2.62 4.40 8.69
C GLN A 48 2.91 2.88 8.73
N ILE A 49 2.33 2.17 9.69
CA ILE A 49 2.49 0.72 9.81
C ILE A 49 1.08 0.11 9.82
N PRO A 50 0.70 -0.67 8.79
CA PRO A 50 1.44 -0.90 7.54
C PRO A 50 1.46 0.35 6.63
N GLN A 51 2.47 0.48 5.76
CA GLN A 51 2.56 1.53 4.72
C GLN A 51 1.50 1.40 3.61
N LEU A 52 0.47 0.58 3.83
CA LEU A 52 -0.50 0.22 2.82
C LEU A 52 -1.68 1.19 2.83
N PHE A 53 -2.08 1.60 1.64
CA PHE A 53 -3.35 2.24 1.37
C PHE A 53 -4.50 1.24 1.61
N LEU A 54 -5.69 1.75 1.93
CA LEU A 54 -6.88 0.93 2.15
C LEU A 54 -7.14 -0.03 0.98
N ARG A 55 -6.92 0.42 -0.25
CA ARG A 55 -7.04 -0.40 -1.46
C ARG A 55 -6.09 -1.59 -1.46
N GLU A 56 -4.82 -1.37 -1.14
CA GLU A 56 -3.81 -2.44 -1.10
C GLU A 56 -4.16 -3.45 -0.01
N LEU A 57 -4.62 -2.96 1.15
CA LEU A 57 -5.09 -3.83 2.22
C LEU A 57 -6.29 -4.69 1.79
N SER A 58 -7.27 -4.09 1.11
CA SER A 58 -8.41 -4.83 0.55
C SER A 58 -7.97 -5.91 -0.44
N MET A 59 -7.02 -5.61 -1.32
CA MET A 59 -6.47 -6.59 -2.28
C MET A 59 -5.80 -7.76 -1.56
N LEU A 60 -4.97 -7.49 -0.55
CA LEU A 60 -4.31 -8.53 0.26
C LEU A 60 -5.29 -9.39 1.04
N GLN A 61 -6.34 -8.77 1.61
CA GLN A 61 -7.39 -9.48 2.33
C GLN A 61 -8.20 -10.38 1.39
N PHE A 62 -8.54 -9.89 0.19
CA PHE A 62 -9.20 -10.69 -0.83
C PHE A 62 -8.34 -11.88 -1.28
N MET A 63 -7.05 -11.66 -1.54
CA MET A 63 -6.13 -12.75 -1.90
C MET A 63 -5.99 -13.79 -0.78
N SER A 64 -5.93 -13.35 0.48
CA SER A 64 -5.93 -14.25 1.63
C SER A 64 -7.24 -15.06 1.70
N TYR A 65 -8.39 -14.40 1.54
CA TYR A 65 -9.69 -15.07 1.48
C TYR A 65 -9.77 -16.16 0.41
N VAL A 66 -9.20 -15.92 -0.78
CA VAL A 66 -9.16 -16.92 -1.85
C VAL A 66 -8.22 -18.07 -1.52
N THR A 67 -7.00 -17.76 -1.07
CA THR A 67 -5.94 -18.76 -0.86
C THR A 67 -6.16 -19.67 0.34
N GLU A 68 -7.05 -19.29 1.27
CA GLU A 68 -7.53 -20.14 2.37
C GLU A 68 -8.60 -21.16 1.94
N GLN A 69 -9.17 -21.03 0.74
CA GLN A 69 -10.19 -21.97 0.26
C GLN A 69 -9.55 -23.30 -0.17
N PRO A 70 -10.26 -24.43 0.01
CA PRO A 70 -9.77 -25.71 -0.45
C PRO A 70 -9.66 -25.74 -1.98
N ILE A 71 -8.52 -26.26 -2.45
CA ILE A 71 -8.23 -26.49 -3.87
C ILE A 71 -8.31 -25.17 -4.68
N TRP A 72 -8.00 -24.04 -4.04
CA TRP A 72 -8.09 -22.72 -4.68
C TRP A 72 -7.16 -22.62 -5.89
N GLU A 73 -6.01 -23.31 -5.89
CA GLU A 73 -4.95 -23.25 -6.88
C GLU A 73 -5.36 -23.77 -8.28
N ASN A 74 -6.50 -24.46 -8.37
CA ASN A 74 -7.03 -24.97 -9.64
C ASN A 74 -8.18 -24.11 -10.19
N LYS A 75 -8.57 -23.06 -9.48
CA LYS A 75 -9.74 -22.22 -9.79
C LYS A 75 -9.45 -20.87 -10.50
N PRO A 76 -8.24 -20.27 -10.55
CA PRO A 76 -8.02 -18.97 -11.20
C PRO A 76 -8.18 -18.94 -12.73
N GLU A 77 -8.50 -20.08 -13.34
CA GLU A 77 -8.83 -20.22 -14.77
C GLU A 77 -10.32 -20.49 -15.01
N ASP A 78 -11.08 -20.88 -13.97
CA ASP A 78 -12.50 -21.20 -14.11
C ASP A 78 -13.35 -19.91 -14.19
N PRO A 79 -14.04 -19.64 -15.32
CA PRO A 79 -14.83 -18.44 -15.47
C PRO A 79 -15.98 -18.32 -14.46
N GLN A 80 -16.55 -19.45 -14.02
CA GLN A 80 -17.63 -19.42 -13.04
C GLN A 80 -17.09 -18.96 -11.68
N THR A 81 -16.03 -19.61 -11.19
CA THR A 81 -15.39 -19.22 -9.92
C THR A 81 -14.91 -17.77 -9.96
N LEU A 82 -14.32 -17.32 -11.07
CA LEU A 82 -13.91 -15.92 -11.22
C LEU A 82 -15.09 -14.95 -11.13
N GLY A 83 -16.26 -15.31 -11.68
CA GLY A 83 -17.47 -14.50 -11.54
C GLY A 83 -17.96 -14.40 -10.09
N GLU A 84 -17.96 -15.51 -9.36
CA GLU A 84 -18.34 -15.55 -7.94
C GLU A 84 -17.36 -14.73 -7.07
N TRP A 85 -16.05 -14.89 -7.31
CA TRP A 85 -15.01 -14.13 -6.63
C TRP A 85 -15.06 -12.64 -6.96
N HIS A 86 -15.38 -12.26 -8.21
CA HIS A 86 -15.52 -10.85 -8.59
C HIS A 86 -16.68 -10.18 -7.86
N GLN A 87 -17.83 -10.84 -7.79
CA GLN A 87 -18.97 -10.35 -7.02
C GLN A 87 -18.61 -10.14 -5.55
N HIS A 88 -17.85 -11.08 -4.97
CA HIS A 88 -17.39 -10.97 -3.58
C HIS A 88 -16.34 -9.86 -3.39
N ALA A 89 -15.39 -9.74 -4.32
CA ALA A 89 -14.38 -8.69 -4.35
C ALA A 89 -15.00 -7.29 -4.35
N VAL A 90 -16.03 -7.07 -5.16
CA VAL A 90 -16.75 -5.79 -5.23
C VAL A 90 -17.60 -5.55 -3.99
N SER A 91 -18.37 -6.56 -3.54
CA SER A 91 -19.36 -6.36 -2.46
C SER A 91 -18.80 -6.35 -1.05
N VAL A 92 -17.69 -7.06 -0.79
CA VAL A 92 -17.12 -7.22 0.56
C VAL A 92 -15.80 -6.49 0.72
N PHE A 93 -14.96 -6.50 -0.32
CA PHE A 93 -13.62 -5.91 -0.25
C PHE A 93 -13.51 -4.54 -0.93
N ASP A 94 -14.61 -4.05 -1.53
CA ASP A 94 -14.69 -2.75 -2.22
C ASP A 94 -13.59 -2.59 -3.30
N LEU A 95 -13.26 -3.70 -3.99
CA LEU A 95 -12.29 -3.67 -5.07
C LEU A 95 -12.91 -3.05 -6.32
N ASP A 96 -12.22 -2.05 -6.87
CA ASP A 96 -12.52 -1.56 -8.21
C ASP A 96 -11.93 -2.48 -9.29
N GLU A 97 -12.38 -2.28 -10.52
CA GLU A 97 -12.04 -3.17 -11.64
C GLU A 97 -10.51 -3.31 -11.87
N PRO A 98 -9.70 -2.23 -11.85
CA PRO A 98 -8.25 -2.38 -11.94
C PRO A 98 -7.64 -3.22 -10.81
N SER A 99 -8.09 -3.04 -9.57
CA SER A 99 -7.58 -3.80 -8.42
C SER A 99 -7.97 -5.27 -8.53
N TRP A 100 -9.20 -5.55 -8.95
CA TRP A 100 -9.67 -6.91 -9.24
C TRP A 100 -8.81 -7.60 -10.31
N GLN A 101 -8.59 -6.95 -11.45
CA GLN A 101 -7.80 -7.54 -12.55
C GLN A 101 -6.36 -7.84 -12.12
N TRP A 102 -5.78 -7.01 -11.24
CA TRP A 102 -4.50 -7.30 -10.61
C TRP A 102 -4.56 -8.52 -9.70
N CYS A 103 -5.54 -8.61 -8.80
CA CYS A 103 -5.73 -9.78 -7.95
C CYS A 103 -5.86 -11.08 -8.76
N VAL A 104 -6.57 -11.06 -9.90
CA VAL A 104 -6.70 -12.25 -10.77
C VAL A 104 -5.37 -12.68 -11.35
N LYS A 105 -4.51 -11.73 -11.79
CA LYS A 105 -3.17 -12.05 -12.28
C LYS A 105 -2.30 -12.64 -11.17
N GLU A 106 -2.26 -11.98 -10.02
CA GLU A 106 -1.49 -12.42 -8.87
C GLU A 106 -1.91 -13.81 -8.38
N LEU A 107 -3.23 -14.09 -8.33
CA LEU A 107 -3.73 -15.41 -7.95
C LEU A 107 -3.31 -16.51 -8.92
N ARG A 108 -3.17 -16.22 -10.22
CA ARG A 108 -2.66 -17.19 -11.20
C ARG A 108 -1.18 -17.48 -10.97
N ASP A 109 -0.39 -16.44 -10.73
CA ASP A 109 1.04 -16.59 -10.45
C ASP A 109 1.25 -17.36 -9.15
N LYS A 110 0.53 -17.01 -8.08
CA LYS A 110 0.54 -17.75 -6.82
C LYS A 110 0.06 -19.19 -6.98
N ALA A 111 -0.92 -19.47 -7.83
CA ALA A 111 -1.36 -20.84 -8.09
C ALA A 111 -0.27 -21.67 -8.79
N ALA A 112 0.45 -21.08 -9.75
CA ALA A 112 1.59 -21.73 -10.40
C ALA A 112 2.72 -22.01 -9.40
N ASP A 113 3.04 -21.04 -8.54
CA ASP A 113 4.07 -21.19 -7.51
C ASP A 113 3.68 -22.17 -6.41
N PHE A 114 2.41 -22.21 -6.00
CA PHE A 114 1.92 -23.18 -5.04
C PHE A 114 2.03 -24.61 -5.58
N LYS A 115 1.69 -24.83 -6.86
CA LYS A 115 1.88 -26.15 -7.50
C LYS A 115 3.34 -26.58 -7.54
N ARG A 116 4.27 -25.63 -7.64
CA ARG A 116 5.72 -25.87 -7.67
C ARG A 116 6.31 -26.11 -6.27
N THR A 117 5.83 -25.40 -5.26
CA THR A 117 6.50 -25.30 -3.95
C THR A 117 5.70 -25.87 -2.78
N GLY A 118 4.38 -25.94 -2.90
CA GLY A 118 3.46 -26.26 -1.81
C GLY A 118 3.23 -25.11 -0.82
N TYR A 119 3.71 -23.89 -1.12
CA TYR A 119 3.61 -22.72 -0.24
C TYR A 119 2.97 -21.53 -0.95
N VAL A 120 2.30 -20.68 -0.16
CA VAL A 120 1.74 -19.39 -0.60
C VAL A 120 2.32 -18.31 0.29
N ALA A 121 2.83 -17.23 -0.31
CA ALA A 121 3.21 -16.03 0.44
C ALA A 121 1.96 -15.28 0.91
N VAL A 122 1.83 -15.10 2.22
CA VAL A 122 0.70 -14.43 2.86
C VAL A 122 1.08 -12.98 3.18
N PHE A 123 0.16 -12.04 2.95
CA PHE A 123 0.41 -10.60 3.08
C PHE A 123 1.67 -10.14 2.34
N ASP A 124 1.78 -10.62 1.10
CA ASP A 124 2.85 -10.28 0.18
C ASP A 124 2.71 -8.82 -0.29
N ALA A 125 3.18 -7.91 0.55
CA ALA A 125 3.03 -6.47 0.44
C ALA A 125 4.36 -5.75 0.18
N ASP A 126 5.45 -6.52 0.14
CA ASP A 126 6.79 -6.01 -0.14
C ASP A 126 7.02 -5.98 -1.66
N SER A 127 7.65 -4.90 -2.14
CA SER A 127 8.13 -4.76 -3.52
C SER A 127 9.61 -5.12 -3.64
#